data_AF-A0A2R9B841-F1
#
_entry.id   AF-A0A2R9B841-F1
#
_cell.length_a   1.000
_cell.length_b   1.000
_cell.length_c   1.000
_cell.angle_alpha   90.00
_cell.angle_beta   90.00
_cell.angle_gamma   90.00
#
_symmetry.space_group_name_H-M   'P 1'
#
loop_
_entity.id
_entity.type
_entity.pdbx_description
1 polymer ?
#
loop_
_entity_poly.entity_id
_entity_poly.type
_entity_poly.pdbx_seq_one_letter_code
_entity_poly.pdbx_strand_id
1 'polypeptide(L)'
;MEQVQTGGLRTGSGFLTSTLHVIQEIIGCRVRRDPPNSTERYTRWINQLTPEQLLTQVFTSNGPTVIMPTWFCSRAWFSHVGPFNEGGQGVPEDLLFFYEHLRKGGGVIRVDQSLLLYRHHPQAATHCVLETTIWTHRVRFLEEQALPRWAAFTIWNAGKQGRRLYRSLTAGSQRKVVAFCDVDENKIRKGFYCHEDSQDLTGGAFEDNLRSLHLQEGQDFLHFS
;
A
#
# COMPACT_ATOMS: atom_id res chain seq x y z
N MET A 1 -32.30 -60.41 -43.59
CA MET A 1 -30.90 -60.30 -44.02
C MET A 1 -30.31 -59.17 -43.20
N GLU A 2 -29.55 -59.53 -42.17
CA GLU A 2 -28.99 -58.60 -41.17
C GLU A 2 -28.07 -57.57 -41.82
N GLN A 3 -28.19 -56.32 -41.41
CA GLN A 3 -27.10 -55.36 -41.49
C GLN A 3 -26.77 -54.86 -40.08
N VAL A 4 -25.50 -55.03 -39.74
CA VAL A 4 -24.85 -54.77 -38.46
C VAL A 4 -24.78 -53.26 -38.21
N GLN A 5 -25.27 -52.84 -37.03
CA GLN A 5 -25.15 -51.48 -36.53
C GLN A 5 -23.73 -51.21 -36.02
N THR A 6 -22.98 -50.36 -36.72
CA THR A 6 -21.70 -49.81 -36.25
C THR A 6 -21.94 -48.61 -35.34
N GLY A 7 -21.30 -48.65 -34.17
CA GLY A 7 -21.53 -47.73 -33.05
C GLY A 7 -21.31 -46.25 -33.34
N GLY A 8 -22.27 -45.43 -32.92
CA GLY A 8 -22.10 -43.99 -32.75
C GLY A 8 -21.39 -43.71 -31.43
N LEU A 9 -20.18 -43.15 -31.49
CA LEU A 9 -19.55 -42.50 -30.34
C LEU A 9 -20.44 -41.32 -29.92
N ARG A 10 -20.92 -41.38 -28.67
CA ARG A 10 -21.63 -40.29 -28.03
C ARG A 10 -20.74 -39.05 -28.00
N THR A 11 -21.21 -37.96 -28.59
CA THR A 11 -20.64 -36.62 -28.45
C THR A 11 -20.83 -36.15 -27.01
N GLY A 12 -19.89 -36.53 -26.14
CA GLY A 12 -19.70 -35.89 -24.85
C GLY A 12 -19.01 -34.54 -25.04
N SER A 13 -19.76 -33.53 -25.49
CA SER A 13 -19.33 -32.13 -25.43
C SER A 13 -19.40 -31.64 -23.97
N GLY A 14 -18.55 -32.19 -23.12
CA GLY A 14 -18.18 -31.58 -21.86
C GLY A 14 -17.01 -30.64 -22.11
N PHE A 15 -17.25 -29.51 -22.77
CA PHE A 15 -16.29 -28.40 -22.73
C PHE A 15 -16.19 -27.97 -21.27
N LEU A 16 -15.14 -28.41 -20.59
CA LEU A 16 -14.68 -27.79 -19.37
C LEU A 16 -14.29 -26.36 -19.76
N THR A 17 -15.21 -25.41 -19.58
CA THR A 17 -14.86 -24.00 -19.44
C THR A 17 -14.05 -23.88 -18.16
N SER A 18 -12.75 -24.21 -18.23
CA SER A 18 -11.79 -23.68 -17.29
C SER A 18 -11.82 -22.18 -17.50
N THR A 19 -12.54 -21.48 -16.64
CA THR A 19 -12.43 -20.03 -16.55
C THR A 19 -10.97 -19.79 -16.24
N LEU A 20 -10.18 -19.39 -17.25
CA LEU A 20 -8.81 -18.94 -17.04
C LEU A 20 -8.92 -17.83 -16.02
N HIS A 21 -8.54 -18.12 -14.78
CA HIS A 21 -8.45 -17.11 -13.74
C HIS A 21 -7.46 -16.09 -14.26
N VAL A 22 -7.97 -14.91 -14.64
CA VAL A 22 -7.11 -13.77 -14.96
C VAL A 22 -6.32 -13.52 -13.69
N ILE A 23 -4.99 -13.58 -13.78
CA ILE A 23 -4.10 -13.16 -12.71
C ILE A 23 -4.37 -11.67 -12.46
N GLN A 24 -4.88 -11.35 -11.27
CA GLN A 24 -5.26 -10.00 -10.84
C GLN A 24 -4.18 -9.38 -9.95
N GLU A 25 -3.00 -9.98 -9.93
CA GLU A 25 -1.89 -9.59 -9.08
C GLU A 25 -0.86 -8.75 -9.86
N ILE A 26 -0.32 -7.73 -9.18
CA ILE A 26 0.98 -7.18 -9.54
C ILE A 26 2.04 -8.04 -8.86
N ILE A 27 2.91 -8.62 -9.67
CA ILE A 27 4.03 -9.43 -9.21
C ILE A 27 5.30 -8.58 -9.32
N GLY A 28 5.95 -8.29 -8.19
CA GLY A 28 7.25 -7.62 -8.14
C GLY A 28 8.37 -8.56 -7.71
N CYS A 29 9.55 -7.99 -7.48
CA CYS A 29 10.70 -8.71 -6.92
C CYS A 29 11.49 -7.86 -5.94
N ARG A 30 12.44 -8.45 -5.23
CA ARG A 30 13.45 -7.68 -4.50
C ARG A 30 14.38 -6.97 -5.48
N VAL A 31 14.95 -5.85 -5.05
CA VAL A 31 15.83 -5.02 -5.89
C VAL A 31 17.18 -4.75 -5.23
N ARG A 32 18.17 -4.47 -6.06
CA ARG A 32 19.47 -3.90 -5.65
C ARG A 32 19.60 -2.51 -6.24
N ARG A 33 20.40 -1.64 -5.61
CA ARG A 33 20.63 -0.28 -6.08
C ARG A 33 22.02 -0.15 -6.70
N ASP A 34 22.13 0.74 -7.68
CA ASP A 34 23.38 1.20 -8.24
C ASP A 34 23.41 2.74 -8.24
N PRO A 35 24.25 3.40 -7.43
CA PRO A 35 25.16 2.81 -6.44
C PRO A 35 24.41 2.17 -5.25
N PRO A 36 25.01 1.18 -4.55
CA PRO A 36 24.35 0.37 -3.51
C PRO A 36 23.66 1.15 -2.37
N ASN A 37 24.18 2.33 -2.03
CA ASN A 37 23.67 3.14 -0.91
C ASN A 37 22.55 4.12 -1.31
N SER A 38 22.12 4.10 -2.58
CA SER A 38 21.05 4.98 -3.05
C SER A 38 19.72 4.61 -2.39
N THR A 39 19.06 5.55 -1.72
CA THR A 39 17.75 5.32 -1.06
C THR A 39 17.77 4.09 -0.14
N GLU A 40 18.84 3.92 0.64
CA GLU A 40 19.11 2.69 1.41
C GLU A 40 17.94 2.28 2.32
N ARG A 41 17.37 3.23 3.08
CA ARG A 41 16.23 2.98 3.97
C ARG A 41 15.01 2.44 3.21
N TYR A 42 14.70 3.04 2.06
CA TYR A 42 13.59 2.62 1.22
C TYR A 42 13.83 1.23 0.62
N THR A 43 15.05 1.00 0.11
CA THR A 43 15.45 -0.28 -0.47
C THR A 43 15.41 -1.41 0.56
N ARG A 44 15.84 -1.14 1.79
CA ARG A 44 15.73 -2.07 2.91
C ARG A 44 14.26 -2.38 3.22
N TRP A 45 13.42 -1.35 3.30
CA TRP A 45 11.99 -1.50 3.57
C TRP A 45 11.28 -2.38 2.53
N ILE A 46 11.34 -2.04 1.23
CA ILE A 46 10.65 -2.83 0.17
C ILE A 46 11.12 -4.28 0.08
N ASN A 47 12.37 -4.57 0.44
CA ASN A 47 12.93 -5.91 0.38
C ASN A 47 12.61 -6.77 1.61
N GLN A 48 12.20 -6.15 2.72
CA GLN A 48 11.97 -6.83 4.00
C GLN A 48 10.50 -7.02 4.36
N LEU A 49 9.55 -6.38 3.65
CA LEU A 49 8.12 -6.59 3.89
C LEU A 49 7.78 -8.08 3.81
N THR A 50 7.03 -8.61 4.76
CA THR A 50 6.44 -9.95 4.65
C THR A 50 5.33 -9.96 3.57
N PRO A 51 4.91 -11.13 3.07
CA PRO A 51 3.80 -11.22 2.11
C PRO A 51 2.53 -10.48 2.59
N GLU A 52 2.19 -10.61 3.87
CA GLU A 52 1.04 -9.95 4.48
C GLU A 52 1.22 -8.43 4.51
N GLN A 53 2.45 -7.98 4.79
CA GLN A 53 2.79 -6.55 4.84
C GLN A 53 2.76 -5.85 3.48
N LEU A 54 2.79 -6.60 2.37
CA LEU A 54 2.61 -6.02 1.04
C LEU A 54 1.24 -5.33 0.90
N LEU A 55 0.23 -5.79 1.63
CA LEU A 55 -1.11 -5.19 1.62
C LEU A 55 -1.37 -4.27 2.81
N THR A 56 -0.76 -4.51 3.98
CA THR A 56 -1.00 -3.65 5.15
C THR A 56 -0.16 -2.38 5.15
N GLN A 57 1.03 -2.38 4.54
CA GLN A 57 1.94 -1.21 4.55
C GLN A 57 1.79 -0.27 3.35
N VAL A 58 0.75 -0.47 2.53
CA VAL A 58 0.40 0.40 1.39
C VAL A 58 0.07 1.84 1.79
N PHE A 59 -0.22 2.06 3.09
CA PHE A 59 -0.55 3.37 3.66
C PHE A 59 0.68 4.18 4.10
N THR A 60 1.89 3.62 4.04
CA THR A 60 3.13 4.32 4.38
C THR A 60 3.62 5.23 3.22
N SER A 61 4.51 6.17 3.51
CA SER A 61 5.15 7.11 2.55
C SER A 61 6.06 6.42 1.55
N ASN A 62 6.34 5.15 1.79
CA ASN A 62 7.19 4.32 0.95
C ASN A 62 6.38 3.52 -0.08
N GLY A 63 5.04 3.56 -0.06
CA GLY A 63 4.24 2.89 -1.10
C GLY A 63 4.58 3.39 -2.51
N PRO A 64 4.47 2.55 -3.56
CA PRO A 64 4.01 1.15 -3.59
C PRO A 64 4.88 0.13 -2.83
N THR A 65 4.29 -0.95 -2.34
CA THR A 65 4.97 -2.01 -1.56
C THR A 65 5.78 -2.99 -2.42
N VAL A 66 5.58 -2.93 -3.74
CA VAL A 66 6.47 -3.48 -4.77
C VAL A 66 6.81 -2.36 -5.75
N ILE A 67 8.08 -2.21 -6.11
CA ILE A 67 8.55 -1.02 -6.84
C ILE A 67 8.44 -1.21 -8.37
N MET A 68 7.98 -0.22 -9.11
CA MET A 68 8.19 -0.14 -10.57
C MET A 68 9.71 0.02 -10.83
N PRO A 69 10.33 -0.59 -11.87
CA PRO A 69 9.77 -1.38 -12.96
C PRO A 69 9.73 -2.89 -12.70
N THR A 70 9.66 -3.36 -11.44
CA THR A 70 9.60 -4.83 -11.18
C THR A 70 8.27 -5.47 -11.57
N TRP A 71 7.25 -4.66 -11.85
CA TRP A 71 5.88 -5.13 -12.00
C TRP A 71 5.68 -6.00 -13.22
N PHE A 72 5.18 -7.20 -12.97
CA PHE A 72 4.62 -8.11 -13.95
C PHE A 72 3.14 -8.33 -13.62
N CYS A 73 2.25 -8.12 -14.60
CA CYS A 73 0.82 -8.37 -14.44
C CYS A 73 0.20 -8.80 -15.77
N SER A 74 -0.99 -9.41 -15.71
CA SER A 74 -1.74 -9.78 -16.91
C SER A 74 -2.10 -8.54 -17.73
N ARG A 75 -1.94 -8.61 -19.06
CA ARG A 75 -2.42 -7.56 -19.99
C ARG A 75 -3.91 -7.29 -19.82
N ALA A 76 -4.71 -8.33 -19.61
CA ALA A 76 -6.15 -8.19 -19.40
C ALA A 76 -6.43 -7.42 -18.11
N TRP A 77 -5.67 -7.70 -17.04
CA TRP A 77 -5.78 -6.97 -15.79
C TRP A 77 -5.30 -5.52 -15.89
N PHE A 78 -4.15 -5.26 -16.52
CA PHE A 78 -3.68 -3.89 -16.81
C PHE A 78 -4.75 -3.09 -17.56
N SER A 79 -5.36 -3.68 -18.59
CA SER A 79 -6.43 -3.03 -19.36
C SER A 79 -7.67 -2.77 -18.52
N HIS A 80 -7.98 -3.65 -17.56
CA HIS A 80 -9.06 -3.47 -16.61
C HIS A 80 -8.78 -2.36 -15.59
N VAL A 81 -7.54 -2.26 -15.08
CA VAL A 81 -7.11 -1.19 -14.17
C VAL A 81 -7.13 0.17 -14.87
N GLY A 82 -6.64 0.23 -16.11
CA GLY A 82 -6.57 1.44 -16.93
C GLY A 82 -5.13 1.92 -17.12
N PRO A 83 -4.91 2.91 -18.00
CA PRO A 83 -3.57 3.43 -18.27
C PRO A 83 -2.99 4.20 -17.07
N PHE A 84 -1.68 4.43 -17.09
CA PHE A 84 -1.03 5.37 -16.18
C PHE A 84 -1.57 6.79 -16.37
N ASN A 85 -1.48 7.61 -15.32
CA ASN A 85 -1.85 9.01 -15.40
C ASN A 85 -0.76 9.81 -16.13
N GLU A 86 -1.08 10.39 -17.29
CA GLU A 86 -0.14 11.14 -18.13
C GLU A 86 -0.17 12.66 -17.86
N GLY A 87 -0.60 13.10 -16.67
CA GLY A 87 -0.73 14.52 -16.31
C GLY A 87 0.59 15.32 -16.23
N GLY A 88 1.74 14.68 -16.52
CA GLY A 88 3.04 15.33 -16.64
C GLY A 88 3.85 15.35 -15.34
N GLN A 89 4.84 16.26 -15.27
CA GLN A 89 5.76 16.33 -14.15
C GLN A 89 5.05 16.56 -12.81
N GLY A 90 5.44 15.78 -11.80
CA GLY A 90 4.90 15.89 -10.43
C GLY A 90 3.68 15.01 -10.15
N VAL A 91 3.16 14.32 -11.16
CA VAL A 91 2.18 13.23 -10.96
C VAL A 91 2.91 12.00 -10.45
N PRO A 92 2.44 11.34 -9.36
CA PRO A 92 2.98 10.07 -8.90
C PRO A 92 2.27 8.90 -9.60
N GLU A 93 2.50 8.74 -10.90
CA GLU A 93 1.78 7.82 -11.79
C GLU A 93 1.80 6.37 -11.32
N ASP A 94 2.94 5.90 -10.81
CA ASP A 94 3.08 4.56 -10.25
C ASP A 94 2.17 4.37 -9.04
N LEU A 95 2.20 5.30 -8.08
CA LEU A 95 1.36 5.22 -6.89
C LEU A 95 -0.13 5.23 -7.25
N LEU A 96 -0.53 6.08 -8.21
CA LEU A 96 -1.91 6.18 -8.66
C LEU A 96 -2.39 4.89 -9.31
N PHE A 97 -1.59 4.31 -10.21
CA PHE A 97 -1.90 3.02 -10.81
C PHE A 97 -2.00 1.93 -9.75
N PHE A 98 -1.06 1.89 -8.80
CA PHE A 98 -1.05 0.91 -7.72
C PHE A 98 -2.31 1.01 -6.84
N TYR A 99 -2.75 2.22 -6.52
CA TYR A 99 -3.99 2.43 -5.77
C TYR A 99 -5.23 2.02 -6.57
N GLU A 100 -5.28 2.32 -7.86
CA GLU A 100 -6.41 1.90 -8.70
C GLU A 100 -6.49 0.38 -8.85
N HIS A 101 -5.33 -0.27 -8.99
CA HIS A 101 -5.17 -1.72 -8.94
C HIS A 101 -5.79 -2.31 -7.67
N LEU A 102 -5.43 -1.77 -6.49
CA LEU A 102 -5.97 -2.22 -5.21
C LEU A 102 -7.47 -1.92 -5.06
N ARG A 103 -7.94 -0.76 -5.53
CA ARG A 103 -9.38 -0.40 -5.51
C ARG A 103 -10.24 -1.40 -6.28
N LYS A 104 -9.69 -1.98 -7.35
CA LYS A 104 -10.37 -2.99 -8.17
C LYS A 104 -10.25 -4.41 -7.61
N GLY A 105 -9.64 -4.58 -6.43
CA GLY A 105 -9.48 -5.88 -5.77
C GLY A 105 -8.22 -6.63 -6.18
N GLY A 106 -7.26 -5.96 -6.85
CA GLY A 106 -6.02 -6.58 -7.26
C GLY A 106 -5.12 -6.97 -6.08
N GLY A 107 -4.43 -8.10 -6.21
CA GLY A 107 -3.49 -8.59 -5.20
C GLY A 107 -2.05 -8.11 -5.44
N VAL A 108 -1.16 -8.34 -4.48
CA VAL A 108 0.26 -8.01 -4.60
C VAL A 108 1.08 -9.22 -4.19
N ILE A 109 2.01 -9.63 -5.05
CA ILE A 109 2.95 -10.71 -4.78
C ILE A 109 4.37 -10.18 -5.00
N ARG A 110 5.31 -10.58 -4.15
CA ARG A 110 6.73 -10.32 -4.37
C ARG A 110 7.49 -11.64 -4.45
N VAL A 111 8.25 -11.81 -5.53
CA VAL A 111 9.27 -12.86 -5.60
C VAL A 111 10.46 -12.43 -4.77
N ASP A 112 10.80 -13.23 -3.74
CA ASP A 112 11.86 -12.93 -2.78
C ASP A 112 13.28 -13.21 -3.29
N GLN A 113 13.52 -12.84 -4.55
CA GLN A 113 14.80 -12.88 -5.23
C GLN A 113 15.16 -11.50 -5.76
N SER A 114 16.43 -11.13 -5.70
CA SER A 114 16.93 -9.88 -6.27
C SER A 114 17.03 -9.99 -7.79
N LEU A 115 15.97 -9.67 -8.51
CA LEU A 115 15.89 -9.83 -9.97
C LEU A 115 16.08 -8.52 -10.76
N LEU A 116 16.13 -7.37 -10.08
CA LEU A 116 16.32 -6.06 -10.70
C LEU A 116 17.48 -5.30 -10.04
N LEU A 117 18.38 -4.77 -10.88
CA LEU A 117 19.33 -3.72 -10.50
C LEU A 117 18.74 -2.36 -10.88
N TYR A 118 18.30 -1.59 -9.88
CA TYR A 118 17.75 -0.26 -10.08
C TYR A 118 18.87 0.78 -9.97
N ARG A 119 19.22 1.38 -11.11
CA ARG A 119 20.17 2.50 -11.14
C ARG A 119 19.52 3.79 -10.67
N HIS A 120 20.08 4.39 -9.63
CA HIS A 120 19.68 5.72 -9.18
C HIS A 120 20.36 6.78 -10.05
N HIS A 121 19.60 7.82 -10.42
CA HIS A 121 20.11 8.93 -11.21
C HIS A 121 19.62 10.26 -10.60
N PRO A 122 20.47 11.30 -10.53
CA PRO A 122 20.11 12.59 -9.93
C PRO A 122 18.94 13.31 -10.61
N GLN A 123 18.68 13.01 -11.88
CA GLN A 123 17.58 13.60 -12.66
C GLN A 123 16.30 12.75 -12.61
N ALA A 124 16.12 11.91 -11.59
CA ALA A 124 14.92 11.08 -11.46
C ALA A 124 13.66 11.96 -11.32
N ALA A 125 12.59 11.60 -12.04
CA ALA A 125 11.31 12.33 -12.01
C ALA A 125 10.68 12.43 -10.62
N THR A 126 11.03 11.50 -9.71
CA THR A 126 10.62 11.51 -8.29
C THR A 126 10.92 12.84 -7.60
N HIS A 127 11.95 13.58 -8.01
CA HIS A 127 12.27 14.90 -7.44
C HIS A 127 11.23 15.98 -7.77
N CYS A 128 10.39 15.78 -8.79
CA CYS A 128 9.32 16.71 -9.16
C CYS A 128 8.01 16.44 -8.39
N VAL A 129 7.89 15.29 -7.71
CA VAL A 129 6.68 14.93 -6.96
C VAL A 129 6.74 15.53 -5.56
N LEU A 130 5.76 16.37 -5.22
CA LEU A 130 5.69 17.01 -3.91
C LEU A 130 5.22 16.01 -2.84
N GLU A 131 5.81 16.11 -1.64
CA GLU A 131 5.38 15.31 -0.48
C GLU A 131 3.89 15.52 -0.15
N THR A 132 3.38 16.75 -0.33
CA THR A 132 1.97 17.08 -0.13
C THR A 132 1.04 16.38 -1.12
N THR A 133 1.51 16.15 -2.35
CA THR A 133 0.78 15.38 -3.36
C THR A 133 0.66 13.92 -2.93
N ILE A 134 1.78 13.30 -2.54
CA ILE A 134 1.81 11.93 -2.01
C ILE A 134 0.92 11.80 -0.77
N TRP A 135 1.06 12.73 0.18
CA TRP A 135 0.26 12.80 1.40
C TRP A 135 -1.24 12.81 1.10
N THR A 136 -1.68 13.66 0.18
CA THR A 136 -3.10 13.79 -0.20
C THR A 136 -3.65 12.47 -0.75
N HIS A 137 -2.91 11.82 -1.65
CA HIS A 137 -3.33 10.52 -2.19
C HIS A 137 -3.36 9.42 -1.12
N ARG A 138 -2.41 9.40 -0.20
CA ARG A 138 -2.35 8.43 0.90
C ARG A 138 -3.50 8.59 1.89
N VAL A 139 -3.79 9.83 2.31
CA VAL A 139 -4.93 10.11 3.22
C VAL A 139 -6.23 9.69 2.55
N ARG A 140 -6.42 10.04 1.28
CA ARG A 140 -7.60 9.62 0.52
C ARG A 140 -7.72 8.09 0.44
N PHE A 141 -6.63 7.40 0.13
CA PHE A 141 -6.62 5.94 0.05
C PHE A 141 -6.91 5.28 1.42
N LEU A 142 -6.38 5.85 2.51
CA LEU A 142 -6.71 5.42 3.88
C LEU A 142 -8.22 5.57 4.17
N GLU A 143 -8.82 6.71 3.81
CA GLU A 143 -10.26 6.97 3.99
C GLU A 143 -11.14 6.04 3.15
N GLU A 144 -10.69 5.65 1.96
CA GLU A 144 -11.42 4.74 1.07
C GLU A 144 -11.31 3.28 1.50
N GLN A 145 -10.13 2.83 1.93
CA GLN A 145 -9.84 1.41 2.11
C GLN A 145 -9.94 0.92 3.55
N ALA A 146 -9.56 1.75 4.53
CA ALA A 146 -9.43 1.32 5.92
C ALA A 146 -10.56 1.88 6.80
N LEU A 147 -10.71 3.20 6.82
CA LEU A 147 -11.59 3.88 7.77
C LEU A 147 -13.09 3.55 7.65
N PRO A 148 -13.66 3.06 6.53
CA PRO A 148 -15.05 2.64 6.49
C PRO A 148 -15.35 1.45 7.41
N ARG A 149 -14.34 0.59 7.66
CA ARG A 149 -14.47 -0.63 8.48
C ARG A 149 -14.45 -0.34 9.98
N TRP A 150 -14.01 0.85 10.38
CA TRP A 150 -13.87 1.23 11.78
C TRP A 150 -15.00 2.18 12.19
N ALA A 151 -15.73 1.83 13.26
CA ALA A 151 -16.74 2.70 13.83
C ALA A 151 -16.10 3.92 14.53
N ALA A 152 -14.95 3.69 15.16
CA ALA A 152 -14.12 4.67 15.84
C ALA A 152 -12.65 4.20 15.82
N PHE A 153 -11.70 5.12 15.96
CA PHE A 153 -10.27 4.80 16.07
C PHE A 153 -9.50 5.90 16.81
N THR A 154 -8.27 5.57 17.24
CA THR A 154 -7.33 6.51 17.87
C THR A 154 -6.19 6.83 16.93
N ILE A 155 -5.64 8.04 17.00
CA ILE A 155 -4.40 8.41 16.31
C ILE A 155 -3.25 8.32 17.31
N TRP A 156 -2.37 7.33 17.11
CA TRP A 156 -1.11 7.27 17.86
C TRP A 156 -0.12 8.26 17.24
N ASN A 157 0.48 9.14 18.08
CA ASN A 157 1.14 10.41 17.78
C ASN A 157 0.23 11.62 18.08
N ALA A 158 0.33 12.16 19.30
CA ALA A 158 -0.31 13.41 19.69
C ALA A 158 0.51 14.66 19.28
N GLY A 159 1.58 14.48 18.50
CA GLY A 159 2.46 15.53 17.98
C GLY A 159 2.04 16.03 16.60
N LYS A 160 3.01 16.58 15.85
CA LYS A 160 2.78 17.27 14.58
C LYS A 160 2.14 16.37 13.52
N GLN A 161 2.66 15.16 13.34
CA GLN A 161 2.22 14.27 12.25
C GLN A 161 0.81 13.72 12.49
N GLY A 162 0.49 13.28 13.71
CA GLY A 162 -0.87 12.82 14.00
C GLY A 162 -1.91 13.95 13.89
N ARG A 163 -1.57 15.16 14.36
CA ARG A 163 -2.44 16.33 14.19
C ARG A 163 -2.60 16.73 12.72
N ARG A 164 -1.54 16.60 11.91
CA ARG A 164 -1.62 16.79 10.45
C ARG A 164 -2.55 15.77 9.80
N LEU A 165 -2.45 14.49 10.16
CA LEU A 165 -3.36 13.44 9.68
C LEU A 165 -4.81 13.80 10.00
N TYR A 166 -5.12 14.08 11.27
CA TYR A 166 -6.48 14.47 11.69
C TYR A 166 -7.04 15.62 10.85
N ARG A 167 -6.28 16.70 10.64
CA ARG A 167 -6.70 17.86 9.83
C ARG A 167 -6.91 17.51 8.35
N SER A 168 -6.23 16.49 7.85
CA SER A 168 -6.31 16.07 6.45
C SER A 168 -7.50 15.16 6.17
N LEU A 169 -8.09 14.55 7.22
CA LEU A 169 -9.27 13.70 7.10
C LEU A 169 -10.52 14.52 6.77
N THR A 170 -11.49 13.90 6.09
CA THR A 170 -12.83 14.46 5.94
C THR A 170 -13.54 14.60 7.29
N ALA A 171 -14.55 15.47 7.36
CA ALA A 171 -15.39 15.62 8.56
C ALA A 171 -16.08 14.30 8.99
N GLY A 172 -16.36 13.39 8.04
CA GLY A 172 -16.89 12.06 8.33
C GLY A 172 -15.89 11.22 9.11
N SER A 173 -14.65 11.13 8.62
CA SER A 173 -13.57 10.38 9.26
C SER A 173 -13.08 11.02 10.55
N GLN A 174 -13.03 12.35 10.64
CA GLN A 174 -12.66 13.06 11.88
C GLN A 174 -13.58 12.71 13.06
N ARG A 175 -14.89 12.56 12.81
CA ARG A 175 -15.86 12.16 13.86
C ARG A 175 -15.62 10.77 14.43
N LYS A 176 -14.87 9.92 13.73
CA LYS A 176 -14.48 8.59 14.20
C LYS A 176 -13.25 8.64 15.10
N VAL A 177 -12.51 9.74 15.13
CA VAL A 177 -11.30 9.88 15.96
C VAL A 177 -11.71 10.16 17.41
N VAL A 178 -11.48 9.20 18.29
CA VAL A 178 -11.90 9.30 19.70
C VAL A 178 -10.82 9.87 20.61
N ALA A 179 -9.55 9.69 20.25
CA ALA A 179 -8.43 10.22 21.01
C ALA A 179 -7.14 10.31 20.17
N PHE A 180 -6.23 11.16 20.64
CA PHE A 180 -4.82 11.07 20.33
C PHE A 180 -4.10 10.35 21.46
N CYS A 181 -3.18 9.45 21.11
CA CYS A 181 -2.38 8.68 22.05
C CYS A 181 -0.90 9.01 21.85
N ASP A 182 -0.12 9.03 22.94
CA ASP A 182 1.34 9.23 22.90
C ASP A 182 1.97 8.59 24.14
N VAL A 183 3.29 8.42 24.12
CA VAL A 183 4.08 7.95 25.28
C VAL A 183 4.74 9.10 26.03
N ASP A 184 4.81 10.27 25.40
CA ASP A 184 5.33 11.49 26.03
C ASP A 184 4.31 12.04 27.04
N GLU A 185 4.63 11.93 28.33
CA GLU A 185 3.79 12.42 29.42
C GLU A 185 3.38 13.88 29.26
N ASN A 186 4.23 14.74 28.70
CA ASN A 186 3.89 16.15 28.49
C ASN A 186 2.78 16.30 27.46
N LYS A 187 2.79 15.49 26.41
CA LYS A 187 1.73 15.49 25.39
C LYS A 187 0.44 14.90 25.95
N ILE A 188 0.52 13.84 26.77
CA ILE A 188 -0.65 13.24 27.44
C ILE A 188 -1.28 14.24 28.40
N ARG A 189 -0.47 14.88 29.26
CA ARG A 189 -0.92 15.81 30.31
C ARG A 189 -1.61 17.05 29.77
N LYS A 190 -1.34 17.45 28.51
CA LYS A 190 -2.09 18.54 27.86
C LYS A 190 -3.60 18.31 27.91
N GLY A 191 -4.08 17.06 27.81
CA GLY A 191 -5.49 16.70 28.04
C GLY A 191 -6.51 17.24 27.03
N PHE A 192 -6.12 18.13 26.12
CA PHE A 192 -6.96 18.68 25.05
C PHE A 192 -6.18 18.90 23.75
N TYR A 193 -6.91 19.00 22.64
CA TYR A 193 -6.34 19.32 21.34
C TYR A 193 -6.05 20.82 21.22
N CYS A 194 -4.78 21.22 21.16
CA CYS A 194 -4.37 22.56 20.72
C CYS A 194 -3.54 22.54 19.42
N HIS A 195 -3.62 23.63 18.67
CA HIS A 195 -2.88 23.80 17.43
C HIS A 195 -1.46 24.30 17.73
N GLU A 196 -0.46 23.41 17.67
CA GLU A 196 0.95 23.78 17.85
C GLU A 196 1.86 22.98 16.89
N ASP A 197 2.95 23.62 16.46
CA ASP A 197 4.06 22.98 15.77
C ASP A 197 5.05 22.42 16.80
N SER A 198 4.97 21.11 17.09
CA SER A 198 5.92 20.44 18.00
C SER A 198 6.97 19.64 17.22
N GLN A 199 8.21 19.61 17.71
CA GLN A 199 9.24 18.68 17.23
C GLN A 199 9.01 17.27 17.81
N ASP A 200 9.30 16.23 17.04
CA ASP A 200 9.18 14.83 17.47
C ASP A 200 10.33 14.47 18.43
N LEU A 201 10.00 13.97 19.63
CA LEU A 201 10.95 13.64 20.71
C LEU A 201 10.91 12.17 21.14
N THR A 202 10.26 11.28 20.38
CA THR A 202 10.21 9.86 20.74
C THR A 202 11.55 9.21 20.38
N GLY A 203 12.43 9.01 21.36
CA GLY A 203 13.77 8.43 21.22
C GLY A 203 13.79 6.93 20.83
N GLY A 204 13.03 6.53 19.81
CA GLY A 204 13.06 5.19 19.22
C GLY A 204 12.33 4.08 20.00
N ALA A 205 11.58 4.42 21.06
CA ALA A 205 10.88 3.42 21.88
C ALA A 205 9.50 3.00 21.33
N PHE A 206 9.07 3.52 20.18
CA PHE A 206 7.73 3.30 19.65
C PHE A 206 7.52 1.84 19.23
N GLU A 207 8.46 1.28 18.48
CA GLU A 207 8.40 -0.07 17.94
C GLU A 207 8.38 -1.13 19.05
N ASP A 208 9.14 -0.91 20.13
CA ASP A 208 9.17 -1.83 21.27
C ASP A 208 7.87 -1.75 22.10
N ASN A 209 7.33 -0.55 22.31
CA ASN A 209 6.02 -0.38 22.95
C ASN A 209 4.92 -1.03 22.12
N LEU A 210 4.90 -0.83 20.79
CA LEU A 210 3.92 -1.44 19.90
C LEU A 210 3.99 -2.97 19.95
N ARG A 211 5.20 -3.55 19.99
CA ARG A 211 5.40 -5.00 20.17
C ARG A 211 4.87 -5.51 21.51
N SER A 212 4.98 -4.73 22.58
CA SER A 212 4.48 -5.12 23.91
C SER A 212 2.95 -5.21 24.01
N LEU A 213 2.23 -4.52 23.13
CA LEU A 213 0.76 -4.51 23.13
C LEU A 213 0.15 -5.74 22.47
N HIS A 214 0.95 -6.60 21.83
CA HIS A 214 0.51 -7.80 21.12
C HIS A 214 -0.59 -7.54 20.07
N LEU A 215 -0.58 -6.35 19.45
CA LEU A 215 -1.52 -5.96 18.41
C LEU A 215 -1.09 -6.51 17.04
N GLN A 216 -2.06 -6.76 16.17
CA GLN A 216 -1.85 -7.26 14.81
C GLN A 216 -2.03 -6.14 13.79
N GLU A 217 -1.01 -5.90 12.96
CA GLU A 217 -1.06 -4.92 11.86
C GLU A 217 -2.10 -5.35 10.81
N GLY A 218 -2.90 -4.41 10.30
CA GLY A 218 -3.98 -4.69 9.36
C GLY A 218 -5.30 -5.13 10.02
N GLN A 219 -5.26 -5.52 11.29
CA GLN A 219 -6.45 -5.84 12.09
C GLN A 219 -6.69 -4.79 13.18
N ASP A 220 -5.72 -4.63 14.09
CA ASP A 220 -5.84 -3.77 15.26
C ASP A 220 -5.29 -2.35 15.01
N PHE A 221 -4.28 -2.23 14.13
CA PHE A 221 -3.69 -0.95 13.76
C PHE A 221 -3.19 -0.92 12.32
N LEU A 222 -2.98 0.28 11.80
CA LEU A 222 -2.28 0.52 10.53
C LEU A 222 -1.12 1.48 10.77
N HIS A 223 0.02 1.21 10.15
CA HIS A 223 1.11 2.17 10.14
C HIS A 223 0.90 3.20 9.02
N PHE A 224 0.69 4.46 9.40
CA PHE A 224 0.57 5.59 8.49
C PHE A 224 1.71 6.58 8.76
N SER A 225 2.72 6.59 7.89
CA SER A 225 3.92 7.45 8.02
C SER A 225 4.21 8.16 6.73
#